data_AF-H6R1Q0-F1
#
_entry.id   AF-H6R1Q0-F1
#
_cell.length_a   1.000
_cell.length_b   1.000
_cell.length_c   1.000
_cell.angle_alpha   90.00
_cell.angle_beta   90.00
_cell.angle_gamma   90.00
#
_symmetry.space_group_name_H-M   'P 1'
#
loop_
_entity.id
_entity.type
_entity.pdbx_description
1 polymer ?
#
loop_
_entity_poly.entity_id
_entity_poly.type
_entity_poly.pdbx_seq_one_letter_code
_entity_poly.pdbx_strand_id
1 'polypeptide(L)'
;MYEFHDAYQDHTSRARLVAANGGSLSKKWLQIDANYDAYKYRQVSYVHDLTQAVINGEPESRLNDLHTLAIATAVGSQQGTHTWQVAGTAESLIDQQVKQQVTAALVQEYNKTSAENFKAVGAHLGLNLQQFRALAEQIDPDADPSTLVGKPMEIQTAWMKAGDLVAEIEAGFNAFRAAAALEGRVLTTLDQCVGLVCPTTGTGAERRALWEAWDSKGRGGKWSALLKAGIEVKPISSVREYKAYARPTEVNKTERVNGGWRQTWVDSEDAEIQIVKW
;
A
#
# COMPACT_ATOMS: atom_id res chain seq x y z
N MET A 1 -21.46 1.96 6.61
CA MET A 1 -20.65 2.05 7.83
C MET A 1 -19.31 2.64 7.40
N TYR A 2 -19.10 3.94 7.59
CA TYR A 2 -17.82 4.57 7.24
C TYR A 2 -16.81 4.14 8.29
N GLU A 3 -15.85 3.29 7.92
CA GLU A 3 -14.63 3.13 8.70
C GLU A 3 -13.98 4.51 8.83
N PHE A 4 -13.91 5.05 10.04
CA PHE A 4 -13.14 6.27 10.27
C PHE A 4 -11.69 5.97 9.94
N HIS A 5 -11.21 6.49 8.81
CA HIS A 5 -9.86 6.27 8.34
C HIS A 5 -8.85 6.86 9.35
N ASP A 6 -8.13 5.97 10.04
CA ASP A 6 -7.12 6.34 11.01
C ASP A 6 -5.82 6.75 10.31
N ALA A 7 -5.69 8.04 9.99
CA ALA A 7 -4.53 8.60 9.29
C ALA A 7 -3.19 8.34 10.01
N TYR A 8 -3.21 8.25 11.35
CA TYR A 8 -2.01 7.92 12.13
C TYR A 8 -1.58 6.47 11.87
N GLN A 9 -2.52 5.52 11.96
CA GLN A 9 -2.23 4.11 11.71
C GLN A 9 -1.86 3.86 10.25
N ASP A 10 -2.53 4.51 9.30
CA ASP A 10 -2.19 4.41 7.88
C ASP A 10 -0.77 4.90 7.60
N HIS A 11 -0.39 6.08 8.12
CA HIS A 11 0.96 6.61 7.96
C HIS A 11 2.03 5.72 8.61
N THR A 12 1.84 5.35 9.88
CA THR A 12 2.84 4.58 10.65
C THR A 12 3.00 3.15 10.11
N SER A 13 1.90 2.49 9.73
CA SER A 13 1.95 1.15 9.11
C SER A 13 2.70 1.17 7.77
N ARG A 14 2.43 2.14 6.90
CA ARG A 14 3.14 2.32 5.63
C ARG A 14 4.62 2.63 5.84
N ALA A 15 4.95 3.53 6.76
CA ALA A 15 6.33 3.92 7.06
C ALA A 15 7.14 2.73 7.59
N ARG A 16 6.56 1.91 8.47
CA ARG A 16 7.18 0.67 8.98
C ARG A 16 7.31 -0.40 7.89
N LEU A 17 6.32 -0.55 7.02
CA LEU A 17 6.40 -1.46 5.87
C LEU A 17 7.53 -1.07 4.92
N VAL A 18 7.69 0.22 4.64
CA VAL A 18 8.80 0.75 3.84
C VAL A 18 10.14 0.48 4.51
N ALA A 19 10.26 0.71 5.82
CA ALA A 19 11.48 0.44 6.58
C ALA A 19 11.86 -1.05 6.55
N ALA A 20 10.89 -1.95 6.64
CA ALA A 20 11.12 -3.40 6.56
C ALA A 20 11.60 -3.88 5.18
N ASN A 21 11.44 -3.08 4.13
CA ASN A 21 11.79 -3.43 2.74
C ASN A 21 12.92 -2.54 2.18
N GLY A 22 13.82 -2.06 3.05
CA GLY A 22 15.04 -1.33 2.66
C GLY A 22 14.96 0.19 2.79
N GLY A 23 13.80 0.75 3.17
CA GLY A 23 13.70 2.15 3.59
C GLY A 23 14.30 2.39 4.98
N SER A 24 14.27 3.65 5.41
CA SER A 24 14.76 4.07 6.72
C SER A 24 13.77 5.00 7.43
N LEU A 25 13.79 5.00 8.76
CA LEU A 25 13.07 5.94 9.61
C LEU A 25 14.07 6.73 10.43
N SER A 26 13.89 8.05 10.51
CA SER A 26 14.78 8.89 11.31
C SER A 26 14.60 8.58 12.79
N LYS A 27 15.64 8.81 13.60
CA LYS A 27 15.57 8.68 15.07
C LYS A 27 14.45 9.56 15.65
N LYS A 28 14.25 10.75 15.07
CA LYS A 28 13.21 11.68 15.50
C LYS A 28 11.81 11.17 15.16
N TRP A 29 11.61 10.55 14.00
CA TRP A 29 10.34 9.91 13.66
C TRP A 29 9.96 8.84 14.68
N LEU A 30 10.91 7.93 14.99
CA LEU A 30 10.72 6.85 15.97
C LEU A 30 10.42 7.40 17.37
N GLN A 31 11.08 8.50 17.75
CA GLN A 31 10.84 9.16 19.04
C GLN A 31 9.43 9.76 19.13
N ILE A 32 8.94 10.41 18.07
CA ILE A 32 7.58 10.97 18.05
C ILE A 32 6.54 9.85 18.20
N ASP A 33 6.72 8.77 17.45
CA ASP A 33 5.83 7.60 17.47
C ASP A 33 5.78 6.94 18.86
N ALA A 34 6.95 6.68 19.46
CA ALA A 34 7.06 6.12 20.80
C ALA A 34 6.46 7.03 21.89
N ASN A 35 6.65 8.35 21.77
CA ASN A 35 6.06 9.31 22.72
C ASN A 35 4.53 9.31 22.63
N TYR A 36 3.97 9.16 21.43
CA TYR A 36 2.51 9.12 21.26
C TYR A 36 1.92 7.79 21.72
N ASP A 37 2.59 6.66 21.50
CA ASP A 37 2.17 5.39 22.09
C ASP A 37 2.22 5.44 23.63
N ALA A 38 3.29 6.02 24.21
CA ALA A 38 3.36 6.26 25.65
C ALA A 38 2.26 7.19 26.16
N TYR A 39 1.88 8.22 25.39
CA TYR A 39 0.73 9.08 25.70
C TYR A 39 -0.56 8.25 25.79
N LYS A 40 -0.85 7.39 24.81
CA LYS A 40 -2.05 6.51 24.84
C LYS A 40 -2.06 5.60 26.07
N TYR A 41 -0.92 5.02 26.43
CA TYR A 41 -0.81 4.18 27.64
C TYR A 41 -0.95 4.98 28.94
N ARG A 42 -0.65 6.28 28.95
CA ARG A 42 -0.87 7.14 30.12
C ARG A 42 -2.30 7.62 30.28
N GLN A 43 -3.15 7.40 29.27
CA GLN A 43 -4.60 7.60 29.38
C GLN A 43 -5.29 6.44 30.12
N VAL A 44 -4.52 5.49 30.67
CA VAL A 44 -5.05 4.53 31.63
C VAL A 44 -5.76 5.29 32.74
N SER A 45 -7.00 4.89 32.99
CA SER A 45 -8.00 5.61 33.76
C SER A 45 -7.44 6.22 35.05
N TYR A 46 -7.59 7.54 35.24
CA TYR A 46 -7.32 8.17 36.53
C TYR A 46 -8.12 7.53 37.69
N VAL A 47 -9.21 6.82 37.38
CA VAL A 47 -9.94 5.98 38.34
C VAL A 47 -9.11 4.77 38.78
N HIS A 48 -8.37 4.14 37.87
CA HIS A 48 -7.43 3.07 38.20
C HIS A 48 -6.28 3.59 39.07
N ASP A 49 -5.65 4.71 38.67
CA ASP A 49 -4.56 5.32 39.44
C ASP A 49 -5.02 5.79 40.82
N LEU A 50 -6.22 6.38 40.92
CA LEU A 50 -6.84 6.73 42.20
C LEU A 50 -7.11 5.47 43.05
N THR A 51 -7.64 4.40 42.45
CA THR A 51 -7.90 3.14 43.16
C THR A 51 -6.61 2.53 43.70
N GLN A 52 -5.53 2.53 42.91
CA GLN A 52 -4.21 2.07 43.36
C GLN A 52 -3.62 2.96 44.45
N ALA A 53 -3.73 4.28 44.33
CA ALA A 53 -3.26 5.21 45.35
C ALA A 53 -4.00 5.03 46.70
N VAL A 54 -5.31 4.76 46.66
CA VAL A 54 -6.11 4.41 47.85
C VAL A 54 -5.64 3.08 48.46
N ILE A 55 -5.45 2.04 47.65
CA ILE A 55 -4.96 0.72 48.10
C ILE A 55 -3.57 0.85 48.75
N ASN A 56 -2.70 1.66 48.17
CA ASN A 56 -1.32 1.84 48.64
C ASN A 56 -1.19 2.81 49.82
N GLY A 57 -2.29 3.43 50.28
CA GLY A 57 -2.26 4.37 51.40
C GLY A 57 -1.48 5.64 51.11
N GLU A 58 -1.55 6.14 49.87
CA GLU A 58 -0.88 7.38 49.46
C GLU A 58 -1.42 8.61 50.21
N PRO A 59 -0.62 9.69 50.36
CA PRO A 59 -1.01 10.87 51.10
C PRO A 59 -2.24 11.57 50.51
N GLU A 60 -3.04 12.21 51.38
CA GLU A 60 -4.31 12.85 51.04
C GLU A 60 -4.20 13.88 49.90
N SER A 61 -3.09 14.63 49.82
CA SER A 61 -2.85 15.57 48.72
C SER A 61 -2.84 14.89 47.35
N ARG A 62 -2.21 13.72 47.26
CA ARG A 62 -2.11 12.93 46.03
C ARG A 62 -3.44 12.28 45.67
N LEU A 63 -4.20 11.84 46.67
CA LEU A 63 -5.56 11.33 46.48
C LEU A 63 -6.50 12.43 45.95
N ASN A 64 -6.40 13.66 46.49
CA ASN A 64 -7.21 14.80 46.05
C ASN A 64 -6.89 15.24 44.62
N ASP A 65 -5.61 15.22 44.22
CA ASP A 65 -5.20 15.50 42.85
C ASP A 65 -5.76 14.47 41.87
N LEU A 66 -5.61 13.17 42.18
CA LEU A 66 -6.12 12.08 41.35
C LEU A 66 -7.65 12.05 41.30
N HIS A 67 -8.33 12.36 42.40
CA HIS A 67 -9.78 12.48 42.47
C HIS A 67 -10.30 13.65 41.62
N THR A 68 -9.61 14.79 41.64
CA THR A 68 -9.94 15.94 40.78
C THR A 68 -9.78 15.61 39.31
N LEU A 69 -8.69 14.91 38.95
CA LEU A 69 -8.45 14.44 37.57
C LEU A 69 -9.50 13.40 37.13
N ALA A 70 -9.85 12.44 38.00
CA ALA A 70 -10.88 11.45 37.73
C ALA A 70 -12.27 12.08 37.52
N ILE A 71 -12.63 13.08 38.32
CA ILE A 71 -13.88 13.85 38.14
C ILE A 71 -13.83 14.65 36.84
N ALA A 72 -12.73 15.34 36.53
CA ALA A 72 -12.60 16.11 35.29
C ALA A 72 -12.75 15.21 34.05
N THR A 73 -12.18 14.01 34.06
CA THR A 73 -12.36 13.00 33.02
C THR A 73 -13.82 12.52 32.96
N ALA A 74 -14.44 12.21 34.10
CA ALA A 74 -15.84 11.77 34.16
C ALA A 74 -16.83 12.85 33.65
N VAL A 75 -16.64 14.11 34.03
CA VAL A 75 -17.47 15.24 33.58
C VAL A 75 -17.25 15.51 32.09
N GLY A 76 -16.00 15.46 31.63
CA GLY A 76 -15.66 15.55 30.20
C GLY A 76 -16.29 14.44 29.35
N SER A 77 -16.58 13.28 29.97
CA SER A 77 -17.24 12.12 29.34
C SER A 77 -18.77 12.17 29.31
N GLN A 78 -19.40 12.92 30.22
CA GLN A 78 -20.87 12.97 30.36
C GLN A 78 -21.56 14.01 29.46
N GLN A 79 -20.85 14.98 28.88
CA GLN A 79 -21.47 15.99 28.00
C GLN A 79 -21.94 15.47 26.61
N GLY A 80 -21.86 14.16 26.35
CA GLY A 80 -22.29 13.53 25.08
C GLY A 80 -23.65 12.80 25.11
N THR A 81 -24.41 12.80 26.23
CA THR A 81 -25.54 11.87 26.41
C THR A 81 -26.96 12.42 26.27
N HIS A 82 -27.18 13.56 25.58
CA HIS A 82 -28.55 13.96 25.22
C HIS A 82 -28.75 14.09 23.71
N THR A 83 -29.52 13.13 23.18
CA THR A 83 -30.21 13.12 21.88
C THR A 83 -29.35 13.10 20.62
N TRP A 84 -29.13 11.88 20.10
CA TRP A 84 -28.84 11.57 18.68
C TRP A 84 -27.63 12.23 18.00
N GLN A 85 -26.77 12.92 18.74
CA GLN A 85 -25.47 13.38 18.25
C GLN A 85 -24.37 12.75 19.09
N VAL A 86 -23.73 11.71 18.52
CA VAL A 86 -22.48 11.13 19.02
C VAL A 86 -21.34 12.12 18.73
N ALA A 87 -21.44 13.34 19.28
CA ALA A 87 -20.39 14.34 19.25
C ALA A 87 -19.56 14.15 20.53
N GLY A 88 -18.30 13.84 20.32
CA GLY A 88 -17.40 13.24 21.28
C GLY A 88 -17.24 14.00 22.59
N THR A 89 -16.90 13.25 23.63
CA THR A 89 -16.45 13.75 24.93
C THR A 89 -15.29 14.73 24.75
N ALA A 90 -15.09 15.66 25.68
CA ALA A 90 -13.95 16.61 25.62
C ALA A 90 -12.61 15.87 25.46
N GLU A 91 -12.49 14.70 26.07
CA GLU A 91 -11.36 13.78 25.95
C GLU A 91 -11.17 13.28 24.50
N SER A 92 -12.22 12.81 23.84
CA SER A 92 -12.13 12.36 22.44
C SER A 92 -11.77 13.48 21.46
N LEU A 93 -12.18 14.72 21.73
CA LEU A 93 -11.80 15.90 20.93
C LEU A 93 -10.32 16.24 21.11
N ILE A 94 -9.83 16.20 22.36
CA ILE A 94 -8.41 16.39 22.68
C ILE A 94 -7.58 15.29 22.00
N ASP A 95 -8.00 14.03 22.09
CA ASP A 95 -7.31 12.91 21.48
C ASP A 95 -7.24 13.00 19.98
N GLN A 96 -8.33 13.40 19.35
CA GLN A 96 -8.35 13.64 17.91
C GLN A 96 -7.39 14.77 17.52
N GLN A 97 -7.33 15.87 18.28
CA GLN A 97 -6.40 16.97 18.05
C GLN A 97 -4.94 16.54 18.24
N VAL A 98 -4.61 15.88 19.34
CA VAL A 98 -3.25 15.39 19.62
C VAL A 98 -2.83 14.42 18.52
N LYS A 99 -3.69 13.47 18.15
CA LYS A 99 -3.44 12.51 17.07
C LYS A 99 -3.18 13.20 15.73
N GLN A 100 -3.97 14.21 15.37
CA GLN A 100 -3.78 14.98 14.14
C GLN A 100 -2.43 15.71 14.13
N GLN A 101 -2.06 16.37 15.23
CA GLN A 101 -0.79 17.08 15.33
C GLN A 101 0.42 16.13 15.30
N VAL A 102 0.34 15.00 16.00
CA VAL A 102 1.36 13.95 15.96
C VAL A 102 1.51 13.38 14.55
N THR A 103 0.39 13.08 13.87
CA THR A 103 0.41 12.58 12.50
C THR A 103 1.09 13.58 11.56
N ALA A 104 0.74 14.87 11.66
CA ALA A 104 1.38 15.91 10.87
C ALA A 104 2.90 16.01 11.12
N ALA A 105 3.34 15.89 12.38
CA ALA A 105 4.76 15.88 12.73
C ALA A 105 5.49 14.65 12.16
N LEU A 106 4.87 13.47 12.21
CA LEU A 106 5.42 12.23 11.63
C LEU A 106 5.52 12.32 10.10
N VAL A 107 4.53 12.92 9.43
CA VAL A 107 4.54 13.15 7.98
C VAL A 107 5.66 14.11 7.61
N GLN A 108 5.76 15.26 8.29
CA GLN A 108 6.82 16.24 8.04
C GLN A 108 8.22 15.66 8.23
N GLU A 109 8.41 14.82 9.25
CA GLU A 109 9.69 14.18 9.50
C GLU A 109 10.01 13.10 8.45
N TYR A 110 9.03 12.29 8.03
CA TYR A 110 9.21 11.27 7.00
C TYR A 110 9.51 11.87 5.61
N ASN A 111 8.89 13.00 5.27
CA ASN A 111 9.08 13.69 3.98
C ASN A 111 10.54 14.13 3.73
N LYS A 112 11.39 14.15 4.76
CA LYS A 112 12.82 14.44 4.61
C LYS A 112 13.59 13.30 3.92
N THR A 113 13.10 12.07 4.03
CA THR A 113 13.75 10.86 3.49
C THR A 113 12.84 10.08 2.53
N SER A 114 11.65 10.60 2.19
CA SER A 114 10.65 9.89 1.39
C SER A 114 11.17 9.49 0.01
N ALA A 115 11.89 10.39 -0.68
CA ALA A 115 12.41 10.14 -2.02
C ALA A 115 13.53 9.09 -2.03
N GLU A 116 14.39 9.11 -1.00
CA GLU A 116 15.46 8.11 -0.83
C GLU A 116 14.86 6.75 -0.48
N ASN A 117 13.88 6.73 0.43
CA ASN A 117 13.14 5.52 0.78
C ASN A 117 12.42 4.91 -0.43
N PHE A 118 11.79 5.73 -1.28
CA PHE A 118 11.14 5.28 -2.51
C PHE A 118 12.13 4.57 -3.44
N LYS A 119 13.30 5.19 -3.67
CA LYS A 119 14.37 4.60 -4.49
C LYS A 119 14.93 3.32 -3.88
N ALA A 120 15.15 3.28 -2.57
CA ALA A 120 15.72 2.13 -1.88
C ALA A 120 14.78 0.91 -1.95
N VAL A 121 13.49 1.10 -1.67
CA VAL A 121 12.48 0.04 -1.79
C VAL A 121 12.32 -0.39 -3.26
N GLY A 122 12.32 0.57 -4.19
CA GLY A 122 12.28 0.27 -5.63
C GLY A 122 13.49 -0.56 -6.09
N ALA A 123 14.69 -0.25 -5.59
CA ALA A 123 15.89 -1.04 -5.88
C ALA A 123 15.80 -2.47 -5.33
N HIS A 124 15.32 -2.63 -4.09
CA HIS A 124 15.10 -3.94 -3.48
C HIS A 124 14.10 -4.79 -4.29
N LEU A 125 12.95 -4.21 -4.66
CA LEU A 125 11.98 -4.86 -5.53
C LEU A 125 12.57 -5.21 -6.90
N GLY A 126 13.37 -4.31 -7.48
CA GLY A 126 14.05 -4.51 -8.76
C GLY A 126 15.02 -5.70 -8.73
N LEU A 127 15.75 -5.90 -7.63
CA LEU A 127 16.63 -7.07 -7.46
C LEU A 127 15.83 -8.38 -7.45
N ASN A 128 14.72 -8.43 -6.71
CA ASN A 128 13.87 -9.63 -6.65
C ASN A 128 13.24 -9.94 -8.01
N LEU A 129 12.78 -8.92 -8.74
CA LEU A 129 12.29 -9.08 -10.11
C LEU A 129 13.36 -9.61 -11.07
N GLN A 130 14.60 -9.13 -10.96
CA GLN A 130 15.72 -9.64 -11.77
C GLN A 130 16.05 -11.10 -11.46
N GLN A 131 16.08 -11.47 -10.17
CA GLN A 131 16.30 -12.85 -9.74
C GLN A 131 15.20 -13.79 -10.23
N PHE A 132 13.93 -13.35 -10.12
CA PHE A 132 12.79 -14.11 -10.60
C PHE A 132 12.83 -14.28 -12.12
N ARG A 133 13.17 -13.25 -12.87
CA ARG A 133 13.35 -13.34 -14.34
C ARG A 133 14.42 -14.37 -14.71
N ALA A 134 15.57 -14.35 -14.04
CA ALA A 134 16.65 -15.30 -14.30
C ALA A 134 16.24 -16.76 -14.01
N LEU A 135 15.35 -16.99 -13.04
CA LEU A 135 14.76 -18.32 -12.80
C LEU A 135 13.73 -18.68 -13.86
N ALA A 136 12.86 -17.74 -14.24
CA ALA A 136 11.83 -17.95 -15.27
C ALA A 136 12.41 -18.23 -16.67
N GLU A 137 13.66 -17.86 -16.92
CA GLU A 137 14.39 -18.24 -18.15
C GLU A 137 14.83 -19.72 -18.14
N GLN A 138 14.94 -20.35 -16.97
CA GLN A 138 15.39 -21.74 -16.80
C GLN A 138 14.23 -22.72 -16.64
N ILE A 139 13.11 -22.25 -16.08
CA ILE A 139 11.96 -23.06 -15.73
C ILE A 139 10.67 -22.30 -16.03
N ASP A 140 9.55 -23.01 -16.21
CA ASP A 140 8.22 -22.37 -16.18
C ASP A 140 7.72 -22.29 -14.73
N PRO A 141 7.62 -21.09 -14.12
CA PRO A 141 7.13 -20.93 -12.74
C PRO A 141 5.68 -21.40 -12.54
N ASP A 142 4.90 -21.46 -13.62
CA ASP A 142 3.49 -21.89 -13.60
C ASP A 142 3.31 -23.36 -14.00
N ALA A 143 4.40 -24.10 -14.21
CA ALA A 143 4.32 -25.52 -14.54
C ALA A 143 3.53 -26.29 -13.47
N ASP A 144 2.68 -27.21 -13.94
CA ASP A 144 1.93 -28.09 -13.05
C ASP A 144 2.91 -28.98 -12.25
N PRO A 145 2.74 -29.14 -10.92
CA PRO A 145 3.64 -29.94 -10.10
C PRO A 145 3.85 -31.38 -10.62
N SER A 146 2.85 -31.96 -11.27
CA SER A 146 2.95 -33.30 -11.87
C SER A 146 4.00 -33.39 -12.98
N THR A 147 4.24 -32.29 -13.71
CA THR A 147 5.24 -32.23 -14.79
C THR A 147 6.69 -32.14 -14.28
N LEU A 148 6.85 -31.91 -12.97
CA LEU A 148 8.15 -31.86 -12.30
C LEU A 148 8.62 -33.24 -11.83
N VAL A 149 7.71 -34.22 -11.75
CA VAL A 149 8.04 -35.59 -11.35
C VAL A 149 9.01 -36.19 -12.37
N GLY A 150 10.19 -36.59 -11.91
CA GLY A 150 11.25 -37.13 -12.78
C GLY A 150 12.15 -36.07 -13.44
N LYS A 151 11.90 -34.77 -13.22
CA LYS A 151 12.87 -33.71 -13.60
C LYS A 151 14.07 -33.72 -12.63
N PRO A 152 15.26 -33.25 -13.07
CA PRO A 152 16.40 -33.04 -12.18
C PRO A 152 16.05 -32.25 -10.92
N MET A 153 16.69 -32.59 -9.79
CA MET A 153 16.46 -31.92 -8.49
C MET A 153 16.70 -30.41 -8.56
N GLU A 154 17.62 -29.97 -9.41
CA GLU A 154 17.91 -28.56 -9.65
C GLU A 154 16.69 -27.80 -10.20
N ILE A 155 15.96 -28.40 -11.16
CA ILE A 155 14.75 -27.83 -11.75
C ILE A 155 13.62 -27.76 -10.70
N GLN A 156 13.45 -28.83 -9.92
CA GLN A 156 12.45 -28.87 -8.85
C GLN A 156 12.73 -27.79 -7.79
N THR A 157 14.00 -27.63 -7.40
CA THR A 157 14.44 -26.62 -6.44
C THR A 157 14.26 -25.20 -6.99
N ALA A 158 14.60 -24.96 -8.25
CA ALA A 158 14.39 -23.67 -8.91
C ALA A 158 12.89 -23.30 -8.95
N TRP A 159 12.01 -24.29 -9.20
CA TRP A 159 10.56 -24.09 -9.22
C TRP A 159 9.96 -23.78 -7.84
N MET A 160 10.51 -24.38 -6.78
CA MET A 160 10.16 -24.01 -5.41
C MET A 160 10.59 -22.57 -5.11
N LYS A 161 11.87 -22.24 -5.37
CA LYS A 161 12.43 -20.89 -5.16
C LYS A 161 11.70 -19.79 -5.94
N ALA A 162 11.20 -20.10 -7.14
CA ALA A 162 10.41 -19.15 -7.92
C ALA A 162 9.13 -18.73 -7.18
N GLY A 163 8.49 -19.65 -6.45
CA GLY A 163 7.33 -19.34 -5.61
C GLY A 163 7.67 -18.45 -4.42
N ASP A 164 8.80 -18.71 -3.75
CA ASP A 164 9.29 -17.88 -2.64
C ASP A 164 9.59 -16.45 -3.11
N LEU A 165 10.29 -16.32 -4.25
CA LEU A 165 10.58 -15.01 -4.86
C LEU A 165 9.32 -14.25 -5.26
N VAL A 166 8.28 -14.93 -5.75
CA VAL A 166 6.99 -14.28 -6.07
C VAL A 166 6.36 -13.69 -4.80
N ALA A 167 6.40 -14.41 -3.68
CA ALA A 167 5.91 -13.87 -2.40
C ALA A 167 6.73 -12.66 -1.94
N GLU A 168 8.06 -12.70 -2.10
CA GLU A 168 8.93 -11.56 -1.80
C GLU A 168 8.68 -10.37 -2.73
N ILE A 169 8.42 -10.61 -4.02
CA ILE A 169 8.05 -9.56 -4.98
C ILE A 169 6.72 -8.92 -4.59
N GLU A 170 5.69 -9.70 -4.20
CA GLU A 170 4.41 -9.14 -3.76
C GLU A 170 4.57 -8.31 -2.47
N ALA A 171 5.37 -8.78 -1.51
CA ALA A 171 5.67 -8.03 -0.30
C ALA A 171 6.42 -6.72 -0.63
N GLY A 172 7.45 -6.79 -1.46
CA GLY A 172 8.22 -5.64 -1.93
C GLY A 172 7.38 -4.67 -2.76
N PHE A 173 6.47 -5.16 -3.59
CA PHE A 173 5.55 -4.34 -4.38
C PHE A 173 4.54 -3.60 -3.51
N ASN A 174 4.00 -4.26 -2.47
CA ASN A 174 3.15 -3.59 -1.49
C ASN A 174 3.90 -2.51 -0.71
N ALA A 175 5.17 -2.75 -0.35
CA ALA A 175 6.02 -1.74 0.26
C ALA A 175 6.34 -0.59 -0.72
N PHE A 176 6.57 -0.88 -1.99
CA PHE A 176 6.81 0.13 -3.02
C PHE A 176 5.57 1.01 -3.26
N ARG A 177 4.37 0.41 -3.26
CA ARG A 177 3.10 1.14 -3.27
C ARG A 177 2.93 2.03 -2.04
N ALA A 178 3.30 1.53 -0.86
CA ALA A 178 3.28 2.32 0.37
C ALA A 178 4.25 3.51 0.29
N ALA A 179 5.47 3.30 -0.24
CA ALA A 179 6.43 4.37 -0.47
C ALA A 179 5.90 5.41 -1.46
N ALA A 180 5.27 4.99 -2.56
CA ALA A 180 4.66 5.89 -3.54
C ALA A 180 3.59 6.79 -2.90
N ALA A 181 2.78 6.21 -2.01
CA ALA A 181 1.73 6.95 -1.33
C ALA A 181 2.28 7.93 -0.29
N LEU A 182 3.35 7.57 0.44
CA LEU A 182 4.03 8.49 1.36
C LEU A 182 4.75 9.64 0.64
N GLU A 183 5.16 9.45 -0.61
CA GLU A 183 5.63 10.50 -1.54
C GLU A 183 4.48 11.33 -2.14
N GLY A 184 3.22 11.04 -1.81
CA GLY A 184 2.05 11.81 -2.26
C GLY A 184 1.25 11.18 -3.40
N ARG A 185 1.61 9.98 -3.87
CA ARG A 185 0.86 9.25 -4.92
C ARG A 185 -0.04 8.18 -4.31
N VAL A 186 -1.23 8.59 -3.87
CA VAL A 186 -2.22 7.67 -3.32
C VAL A 186 -2.84 6.83 -4.44
N LEU A 187 -2.59 5.52 -4.42
CA LEU A 187 -3.13 4.55 -5.36
C LEU A 187 -4.18 3.70 -4.63
N THR A 188 -5.45 3.93 -4.94
CA THR A 188 -6.59 3.31 -4.25
C THR A 188 -7.03 2.00 -4.89
N THR A 189 -6.66 1.75 -6.14
CA THR A 189 -7.01 0.51 -6.86
C THR A 189 -5.77 -0.23 -7.35
N LEU A 190 -5.90 -1.55 -7.54
CA LEU A 190 -4.80 -2.38 -8.05
C LEU A 190 -4.39 -1.96 -9.47
N ASP A 191 -5.35 -1.56 -10.30
CA ASP A 191 -5.11 -1.09 -11.67
C ASP A 191 -4.22 0.16 -11.71
N GLN A 192 -4.41 1.08 -10.76
CA GLN A 192 -3.56 2.26 -10.64
C GLN A 192 -2.10 1.90 -10.30
N CYS A 193 -1.83 0.69 -9.83
CA CYS A 193 -0.48 0.25 -9.46
C CYS A 193 0.35 -0.22 -10.68
N VAL A 194 -0.26 -0.47 -11.84
CA VAL A 194 0.44 -0.90 -13.05
C VAL A 194 1.57 0.06 -13.43
N GLY A 195 1.30 1.36 -13.43
CA GLY A 195 2.27 2.39 -13.79
C GLY A 195 3.46 2.56 -12.83
N LEU A 196 3.51 1.79 -11.73
CA LEU A 196 4.69 1.74 -10.86
C LEU A 196 5.78 0.81 -11.39
N VAL A 197 5.40 -0.20 -12.17
CA VAL A 197 6.31 -1.32 -12.52
C VAL A 197 6.28 -1.71 -13.99
N CYS A 198 5.25 -1.33 -14.75
CA CYS A 198 5.13 -1.67 -16.16
C CYS A 198 5.19 -0.42 -17.04
N PRO A 199 5.66 -0.55 -18.30
CA PRO A 199 5.61 0.52 -19.28
C PRO A 199 4.15 0.88 -19.59
N THR A 200 3.86 2.19 -19.65
CA THR A 200 2.52 2.71 -19.91
C THR A 200 2.37 3.31 -21.31
N THR A 201 3.25 2.91 -22.24
CA THR A 201 3.32 3.45 -23.61
C THR A 201 2.75 2.52 -24.67
N GLY A 202 2.49 1.25 -24.32
CA GLY A 202 1.91 0.28 -25.26
C GLY A 202 0.49 0.68 -25.66
N THR A 203 0.10 0.33 -26.89
CA THR A 203 -1.25 0.55 -27.43
C THR A 203 -1.79 -0.74 -28.04
N GLY A 204 -3.09 -0.77 -28.35
CA GLY A 204 -3.77 -1.91 -28.98
C GLY A 204 -3.45 -3.27 -28.37
N ALA A 205 -2.83 -4.14 -29.16
CA ALA A 205 -2.54 -5.52 -28.77
C ALA A 205 -1.57 -5.61 -27.57
N GLU A 206 -0.55 -4.75 -27.50
CA GLU A 206 0.43 -4.74 -26.40
C GLU A 206 -0.24 -4.35 -25.08
N ARG A 207 -1.13 -3.35 -25.11
CA ARG A 207 -1.92 -2.95 -23.95
C ARG A 207 -2.80 -4.10 -23.45
N ARG A 208 -3.50 -4.79 -24.36
CA ARG A 208 -4.37 -5.93 -23.98
C ARG A 208 -3.56 -7.06 -23.35
N ALA A 209 -2.42 -7.41 -23.94
CA ALA A 209 -1.52 -8.42 -23.41
C ALA A 209 -1.02 -8.07 -22.00
N LEU A 210 -0.72 -6.78 -21.74
CA LEU A 210 -0.35 -6.32 -20.41
C LEU A 210 -1.45 -6.53 -19.39
N TRP A 211 -2.68 -6.14 -19.70
CA TRP A 211 -3.79 -6.28 -18.75
C TRP A 211 -4.19 -7.74 -18.53
N GLU A 212 -4.17 -8.56 -19.57
CA GLU A 212 -4.37 -10.01 -19.45
C GLU A 212 -3.32 -10.65 -18.55
N ALA A 213 -2.04 -10.28 -18.73
CA ALA A 213 -0.97 -10.73 -17.85
C ALA A 213 -1.13 -10.21 -16.42
N TRP A 214 -1.54 -8.95 -16.24
CA TRP A 214 -1.76 -8.32 -14.93
C TRP A 214 -2.86 -9.02 -14.11
N ASP A 215 -3.87 -9.56 -14.78
CA ASP A 215 -4.99 -10.27 -14.16
C ASP A 215 -4.71 -11.76 -13.89
N SER A 216 -3.54 -12.27 -14.27
CA SER A 216 -3.16 -13.67 -14.09
C SER A 216 -3.09 -14.10 -12.62
N LYS A 217 -3.61 -15.31 -12.33
CA LYS A 217 -3.72 -15.91 -10.99
C LYS A 217 -2.93 -17.22 -10.84
N GLY A 218 -1.99 -17.48 -11.75
CA GLY A 218 -1.10 -18.65 -11.69
C GLY A 218 -0.20 -18.64 -10.44
N ARG A 219 0.63 -19.67 -10.28
CA ARG A 219 1.60 -19.76 -9.16
C ARG A 219 2.59 -18.60 -9.19
N GLY A 220 3.09 -18.25 -10.38
CA GLY A 220 3.90 -17.07 -10.60
C GLY A 220 3.08 -15.77 -10.75
N GLY A 221 1.74 -15.89 -10.71
CA GLY A 221 0.77 -14.81 -10.78
C GLY A 221 0.98 -13.88 -11.97
N LYS A 222 0.73 -12.59 -11.72
CA LYS A 222 0.96 -11.53 -12.71
C LYS A 222 2.42 -11.42 -13.16
N TRP A 223 3.39 -11.70 -12.28
CA TRP A 223 4.81 -11.52 -12.60
C TRP A 223 5.30 -12.51 -13.67
N SER A 224 4.94 -13.79 -13.55
CA SER A 224 5.28 -14.78 -14.58
C SER A 224 4.57 -14.48 -15.90
N ALA A 225 3.29 -14.09 -15.85
CA ALA A 225 2.54 -13.75 -17.05
C ALA A 225 3.10 -12.52 -17.78
N LEU A 226 3.51 -11.48 -17.04
CA LEU A 226 4.15 -10.29 -17.63
C LEU A 226 5.47 -10.65 -18.31
N LEU A 227 6.29 -11.49 -17.69
CA LEU A 227 7.53 -11.98 -18.29
C LEU A 227 7.28 -12.81 -19.56
N LYS A 228 6.30 -13.72 -19.53
CA LYS A 228 5.89 -14.52 -20.71
C LYS A 228 5.38 -13.66 -21.86
N ALA A 229 4.68 -12.56 -21.54
CA ALA A 229 4.23 -11.56 -22.50
C ALA A 229 5.35 -10.65 -23.02
N GLY A 230 6.59 -10.80 -22.53
CA GLY A 230 7.73 -9.98 -22.93
C GLY A 230 7.70 -8.55 -22.41
N ILE A 231 6.90 -8.27 -21.38
CA ILE A 231 6.74 -6.93 -20.80
C ILE A 231 7.89 -6.66 -19.84
N GLU A 232 8.57 -5.52 -20.03
CA GLU A 232 9.64 -5.10 -19.13
C GLU A 232 9.06 -4.67 -17.78
N VAL A 233 9.22 -5.51 -16.77
CA VAL A 233 8.80 -5.19 -15.40
C VAL A 233 9.97 -4.59 -14.64
N LYS A 234 9.86 -3.30 -14.30
CA LYS A 234 10.88 -2.54 -13.58
C LYS A 234 10.23 -1.46 -12.72
N PRO A 235 10.59 -1.33 -11.44
CA PRO A 235 10.13 -0.22 -10.60
C PRO A 235 10.56 1.14 -11.17
N ILE A 236 9.65 2.11 -11.23
CA ILE A 236 9.96 3.49 -11.63
C ILE A 236 10.98 4.12 -10.67
N SER A 237 11.80 5.05 -11.18
CA SER A 237 12.91 5.62 -10.40
C SER A 237 12.47 6.79 -9.50
N SER A 238 11.33 7.39 -9.84
CA SER A 238 10.74 8.54 -9.15
C SER A 238 9.23 8.51 -9.30
N VAL A 239 8.52 8.95 -8.26
CA VAL A 239 7.06 9.12 -8.29
C VAL A 239 6.61 10.09 -9.39
N ARG A 240 7.47 11.01 -9.82
CA ARG A 240 7.19 11.94 -10.94
C ARG A 240 7.09 11.24 -12.29
N GLU A 241 7.69 10.07 -12.44
CA GLU A 241 7.62 9.26 -13.67
C GLU A 241 6.31 8.47 -13.75
N TYR A 242 5.57 8.37 -12.64
CA TYR A 242 4.33 7.64 -12.59
C TYR A 242 3.34 8.19 -13.63
N LYS A 243 2.78 7.28 -14.42
CA LYS A 243 1.66 7.53 -15.31
C LYS A 243 0.56 6.54 -15.00
N ALA A 244 -0.67 7.03 -14.88
CA ALA A 244 -1.82 6.15 -14.80
C ALA A 244 -1.94 5.43 -16.15
N TYR A 245 -2.19 4.13 -16.11
CA TYR A 245 -2.48 3.34 -17.29
C TYR A 245 -3.88 2.79 -17.11
N ALA A 246 -4.80 3.16 -18.00
CA ALA A 246 -6.18 2.71 -17.91
C ALA A 246 -6.33 1.33 -18.58
N ARG A 247 -7.33 0.56 -18.14
CA ARG A 247 -7.75 -0.65 -18.85
C ARG A 247 -8.30 -0.29 -20.24
N PRO A 248 -8.14 -1.17 -21.26
CA PRO A 248 -8.82 -1.03 -22.53
C PRO A 248 -10.32 -0.93 -22.31
N THR A 249 -10.96 0.01 -22.98
CA THR A 249 -12.42 0.13 -22.99
C THR A 249 -12.96 -0.34 -24.32
N GLU A 250 -13.88 -1.28 -24.27
CA GLU A 250 -14.51 -1.84 -25.46
C GLU A 250 -15.48 -0.82 -26.07
N VAL A 251 -15.16 -0.34 -27.29
CA VAL A 251 -16.09 0.49 -28.08
C VAL A 251 -16.47 -0.26 -29.34
N ASN A 252 -17.77 -0.30 -29.62
CA ASN A 252 -18.30 -0.84 -30.86
C ASN A 252 -18.01 0.13 -32.00
N LYS A 253 -17.06 -0.22 -32.88
CA LYS A 253 -16.82 0.49 -34.13
C LYS A 253 -17.64 -0.15 -35.23
N THR A 254 -18.52 0.64 -35.84
CA THR A 254 -19.31 0.19 -37.00
C THR A 254 -18.68 0.77 -38.27
N GLU A 255 -18.14 -0.07 -39.14
CA GLU A 255 -17.53 0.31 -40.41
C GLU A 255 -18.35 -0.23 -41.59
N ARG A 256 -18.37 0.51 -42.71
CA ARG A 256 -19.05 0.08 -43.92
C ARG A 256 -18.07 -0.67 -44.82
N VAL A 257 -18.27 -1.96 -45.02
CA VAL A 257 -17.39 -2.84 -45.82
C VAL A 257 -18.24 -3.59 -46.85
N ASN A 258 -17.87 -3.51 -48.13
CA ASN A 258 -18.54 -4.22 -49.24
C ASN A 258 -20.08 -4.10 -49.28
N GLY A 259 -20.60 -2.89 -49.00
CA GLY A 259 -22.05 -2.63 -49.05
C GLY A 259 -22.83 -3.04 -47.78
N GLY A 260 -22.19 -3.69 -46.81
CA GLY A 260 -22.75 -4.00 -45.50
C GLY A 260 -22.11 -3.18 -44.37
N TRP A 261 -22.73 -3.23 -43.19
CA TRP A 261 -22.14 -2.72 -41.95
C TRP A 261 -21.46 -3.88 -41.21
N ARG A 262 -20.20 -3.68 -40.81
CA ARG A 262 -19.45 -4.59 -39.95
C ARG A 262 -19.24 -3.91 -38.61
N GLN A 263 -19.64 -4.58 -37.53
CA GLN A 263 -19.27 -4.18 -36.17
C GLN A 263 -17.99 -4.90 -35.76
N THR A 264 -17.06 -4.15 -35.19
CA THR A 264 -15.79 -4.64 -34.68
C THR A 264 -15.50 -3.95 -33.36
N TRP A 265 -15.02 -4.71 -32.38
CA TRP A 265 -14.59 -4.18 -31.10
C TRP A 265 -13.22 -3.52 -31.27
N VAL A 266 -13.12 -2.24 -30.90
CA VAL A 266 -11.88 -1.47 -30.94
C VAL A 266 -11.71 -0.79 -29.59
N ASP A 267 -10.47 -0.68 -29.11
CA ASP A 267 -10.18 0.11 -27.91
C ASP A 267 -10.49 1.59 -28.22
N SER A 268 -11.18 2.29 -27.32
CA SER A 268 -11.53 3.71 -27.50
C SER A 268 -10.32 4.59 -27.82
N GLU A 269 -9.14 4.24 -27.28
CA GLU A 269 -7.89 5.01 -27.49
C GLU A 269 -7.14 4.60 -28.77
N ASP A 270 -7.42 3.43 -29.36
CA ASP A 270 -6.88 3.04 -30.67
C ASP A 270 -7.56 3.83 -31.81
N ALA A 271 -8.76 4.36 -31.57
CA ALA A 271 -9.53 5.13 -32.57
C ALA A 271 -8.97 6.54 -32.82
N GLU A 272 -8.11 7.07 -31.92
CA GLU A 272 -7.52 8.41 -32.04
C GLU A 272 -6.23 8.45 -32.88
N ILE A 273 -5.65 7.29 -33.24
CA ILE A 273 -4.48 7.24 -34.12
C ILE A 273 -4.95 7.53 -35.55
N GLN A 274 -4.82 8.80 -35.95
CA GLN A 274 -5.18 9.30 -37.27
C GLN A 274 -4.57 8.43 -38.37
N ILE A 275 -5.46 7.99 -39.27
CA ILE A 275 -5.11 7.40 -40.56
C ILE A 275 -4.19 8.39 -41.27
N VAL A 276 -2.91 8.04 -41.42
CA VAL A 276 -2.06 8.65 -42.44
C VAL A 276 -2.71 8.32 -43.77
N LYS A 277 -3.39 9.30 -44.36
CA LYS A 277 -3.85 9.22 -45.74
C LYS A 277 -2.60 9.10 -46.61
N TRP A 278 -2.40 7.91 -47.17
CA TRP A 278 -1.58 7.74 -48.37
C TRP A 278 -2.40 8.14 -49.60
#